data_AF-A0A348W6W9-F1
#
_entry.id   AF-A0A348W6W9-F1
#
_cell.length_a   1.000
_cell.length_b   1.000
_cell.length_c   1.000
_cell.angle_alpha   90.00
_cell.angle_beta   90.00
_cell.angle_gamma   90.00
#
_symmetry.space_group_name_H-M   'P 1'
#
loop_
_entity.id
_entity.type
_entity.pdbx_description
1 polymer ?
#
loop_
_entity_poly.entity_id
_entity_poly.type
_entity_poly.pdbx_seq_one_letter_code
_entity_poly.pdbx_strand_id
1 'polypeptide(L)' 'ADVMNMAMQASSIKKGETLIDTALTLNAMHPDLLVVRHPHSGAVDLLAQKVNCAVLNAGDGRH' A
#
# COMPACT_ATOMS: atom_id res chain seq x y z
N ALA A 1 -1.22 19.73 -1.32
CA ALA A 1 -1.12 18.27 -1.40
C ALA A 1 0.31 17.93 -1.05
N ASP A 2 0.51 17.15 0.03
CA ASP A 2 1.82 16.60 0.37
C ASP A 2 1.95 15.24 -0.31
N VAL A 3 3.13 14.93 -0.87
CA VAL A 3 3.36 13.71 -1.63
C VAL A 3 4.50 12.95 -0.95
N MET A 4 4.13 11.88 -0.25
CA MET A 4 5.08 10.97 0.37
C MET A 4 5.30 9.78 -0.55
N ASN A 5 6.52 9.65 -1.07
CA ASN A 5 6.89 8.50 -1.89
C ASN A 5 7.54 7.43 -1.03
N MET A 6 6.93 6.25 -0.94
CA MET A 6 7.45 5.11 -0.19
C MET A 6 7.79 3.95 -1.14
N ALA A 7 9.08 3.67 -1.30
CA ALA A 7 9.54 2.50 -2.01
C ALA A 7 9.35 1.25 -1.12
N MET A 8 8.25 0.51 -1.31
CA MET A 8 7.92 -0.71 -0.54
C MET A 8 9.04 -1.77 -0.51
N GLN A 9 9.87 -1.85 -1.56
CA GLN A 9 11.05 -2.74 -1.58
C GLN A 9 12.14 -2.34 -0.57
N ALA A 10 12.17 -1.09 -0.13
CA ALA A 10 13.20 -0.56 0.76
C ALA A 10 12.79 -0.57 2.24
N SER A 11 11.50 -0.49 2.60
CA SER A 11 11.14 -0.19 4.01
C SER A 11 10.49 -1.30 4.84
N SER A 12 9.70 -2.23 4.28
CA SER A 12 8.86 -3.10 5.15
C SER A 12 8.79 -4.58 4.77
N ILE A 13 8.76 -4.93 3.48
CA ILE A 13 8.62 -6.35 3.07
C ILE A 13 9.86 -7.19 3.45
N LYS A 14 11.05 -6.58 3.51
CA LYS A 14 12.28 -7.26 3.97
C LYS A 14 12.34 -7.53 5.47
N LYS A 15 11.54 -6.85 6.29
CA LYS A 15 11.57 -6.95 7.76
C LYS A 15 10.59 -7.97 8.34
N GLY A 16 9.83 -8.68 7.50
CA GLY A 16 8.81 -9.62 7.97
C GLY A 16 7.51 -8.96 8.44
N GLU A 17 7.31 -7.67 8.13
CA GLU A 17 6.01 -7.01 8.30
C GLU A 17 5.01 -7.55 7.27
N THR A 18 3.77 -7.74 7.70
CA THR A 18 2.71 -8.18 6.80
C THR A 18 2.19 -7.01 5.97
N LEU A 19 1.60 -7.31 4.81
CA LEU A 19 0.85 -6.35 4.00
C LEU A 19 -0.24 -5.62 4.81
N ILE A 20 -0.78 -6.27 5.85
CA ILE A 20 -1.79 -5.71 6.75
C ILE A 20 -1.17 -4.66 7.68
N ASP A 21 0.01 -4.93 8.26
CA ASP A 21 0.70 -3.96 9.14
C ASP A 21 1.07 -2.69 8.37
N THR A 22 1.47 -2.89 7.10
CA THR A 22 1.72 -1.79 6.17
C THR A 22 0.45 -0.99 5.91
N ALA A 23 -0.69 -1.65 5.68
CA ALA A 23 -1.99 -1.00 5.50
C ALA A 23 -2.37 -0.14 6.71
N LEU A 24 -2.20 -0.68 7.92
CA LEU A 24 -2.52 0.02 9.17
C LEU A 24 -1.63 1.24 9.37
N THR A 25 -0.34 1.11 9.07
CA THR A 25 0.62 2.22 9.15
C THR A 25 0.24 3.33 8.17
N LEU A 26 -0.05 2.98 6.91
CA LEU A 26 -0.50 3.92 5.90
C LEU A 26 -1.85 4.57 6.28
N ASN A 27 -2.79 3.81 6.84
CA ASN A 27 -4.08 4.34 7.27
C ASN A 27 -3.93 5.34 8.43
N ALA A 28 -3.00 5.09 9.36
CA ALA A 28 -2.70 5.98 10.48
C ALA A 28 -2.06 7.31 10.05
N MET A 29 -1.54 7.40 8.82
CA MET A 29 -1.07 8.65 8.23
C MET A 29 -2.22 9.50 7.63
N HIS A 30 -3.45 8.98 7.66
CA HIS A 30 -4.64 9.61 7.10
C HIS A 30 -4.45 10.16 5.66
N PRO A 31 -3.97 9.34 4.71
CA PRO A 31 -3.84 9.77 3.33
C PRO A 31 -5.21 10.00 2.69
N ASP A 32 -5.32 10.97 1.80
CA ASP A 32 -6.52 11.15 0.96
C ASP A 32 -6.55 10.16 -0.22
N LEU A 33 -5.36 9.81 -0.74
CA LEU A 33 -5.17 8.92 -1.89
C LEU A 33 -3.91 8.07 -1.68
N LEU A 34 -4.03 6.77 -1.92
CA LEU A 34 -2.93 5.83 -1.88
C LEU A 34 -2.70 5.21 -3.27
N VAL A 35 -1.55 5.46 -3.87
CA VAL A 35 -1.15 4.82 -5.14
C VAL A 35 -0.24 3.64 -4.83
N VAL A 36 -0.66 2.44 -5.20
CA VAL A 36 0.05 1.19 -4.86
C VAL A 36 0.52 0.48 -6.11
N ARG A 37 1.80 0.12 -6.12
CA ARG A 37 2.37 -0.83 -7.07
C ARG A 37 3.01 -1.97 -6.30
N HIS A 38 2.51 -3.18 -6.50
CA HIS A 38 2.95 -4.37 -5.76
C HIS A 38 3.05 -5.56 -6.73
N PRO A 39 4.06 -6.43 -6.64
CA PRO A 39 4.21 -7.56 -7.58
C PRO A 39 3.23 -8.71 -7.33
N HIS A 40 2.56 -8.74 -6.18
CA HIS A 40 1.65 -9.82 -5.80
C HIS A 40 0.19 -9.47 -6.09
N SER A 41 -0.44 -10.29 -6.92
CA SER A 41 -1.84 -10.16 -7.33
C SER A 41 -2.77 -10.07 -6.12
N GLY A 42 -3.71 -9.13 -6.14
CA GLY A 42 -4.68 -8.92 -5.07
C GLY A 42 -4.15 -8.17 -3.84
N ALA A 43 -2.87 -7.79 -3.78
CA ALA A 43 -2.34 -7.00 -2.67
C ALA A 43 -2.99 -5.61 -2.57
N VAL A 44 -3.27 -4.98 -3.71
CA VAL A 44 -3.92 -3.66 -3.74
C VAL A 44 -5.36 -3.73 -3.25
N ASP A 45 -6.08 -4.80 -3.62
CA ASP A 45 -7.44 -5.02 -3.15
C ASP A 45 -7.49 -5.25 -1.63
N LEU A 46 -6.56 -6.06 -1.10
CA LEU A 46 -6.42 -6.26 0.34
C LEU A 46 -6.14 -4.94 1.08
N LEU A 47 -5.27 -4.08 0.53
CA LEU A 47 -5.00 -2.77 1.10
C LEU A 47 -6.24 -1.88 1.08
N ALA A 48 -6.98 -1.86 -0.03
CA ALA A 48 -8.22 -1.09 -0.18
C ALA A 48 -9.30 -1.50 0.84
N GLN A 49 -9.31 -2.75 1.28
CA GLN A 49 -10.23 -3.22 2.34
C GLN A 49 -9.79 -2.80 3.77
N LYS A 50 -8.57 -2.30 3.95
CA LYS A 50 -7.98 -1.99 5.27
C LYS A 50 -7.73 -0.49 5.49
N VAL A 51 -7.69 0.31 4.43
CA VAL A 51 -7.54 1.76 4.51
C VAL A 51 -8.86 2.46 4.23
N ASN A 52 -9.07 3.62 4.83
CA ASN A 52 -10.31 4.40 4.65
C ASN A 52 -10.24 5.39 3.48
N CYS A 53 -9.17 5.36 2.68
CA CYS A 53 -8.91 6.30 1.60
C CYS A 53 -9.09 5.67 0.21
N ALA A 54 -9.07 6.50 -0.83
CA ALA A 54 -9.08 6.00 -2.20
C ALA A 54 -7.76 5.29 -2.50
N VAL A 55 -7.82 4.06 -3.03
CA VAL A 55 -6.64 3.28 -3.43
C VAL A 55 -6.61 3.14 -4.94
N LEU A 56 -5.50 3.57 -5.55
CA LEU A 56 -5.23 3.45 -6.98
C LEU A 56 -4.26 2.30 -7.23
N ASN A 57 -4.69 1.31 -8.01
CA ASN A 57 -3.82 0.23 -8.48
C ASN A 57 -2.93 0.71 -9.63
N ALA A 58 -1.64 0.91 -9.35
CA ALA A 58 -0.60 1.23 -10.33
C ALA A 58 0.17 -0.01 -10.84
N GLY A 59 -0.37 -1.19 -10.57
CA GLY A 59 0.13 -2.50 -10.99
C GLY A 59 0.29 -3.42 -9.78
N ASP A 60 -0.59 -4.41 -9.66
CA ASP A 60 -0.58 -5.42 -8.61
C ASP A 60 -0.03 -6.79 -9.08
N GLY A 61 0.67 -6.84 -10.21
CA GLY A 61 1.18 -8.11 -10.75
C GLY A 61 0.09 -9.00 -11.38
N ARG A 62 -1.13 -8.49 -11.59
CA ARG A 62 -2.06 -9.06 -12.59
C ARG A 62 -1.54 -8.78 -14.00
N HIS A 63 -0.42 -9.40 -14.39
CA HIS A 63 0.09 -9.53 -15.76
C HIS A 63 1.23 -10.56 -15.78
#